data_AF-A0A1D8A956-F1
#
_entry.id   AF-A0A1D8A956-F1
#
_cell.length_a   1.000
_cell.length_b   1.000
_cell.length_c   1.000
_cell.angle_alpha   90.00
_cell.angle_beta   90.00
_cell.angle_gamma   90.00
#
_symmetry.space_group_name_H-M   'P 1'
#
loop_
_entity.id
_entity.type
_entity.pdbx_description
1 polymer ?
#
loop_
_entity_poly.entity_id
_entity_poly.type
_entity_poly.pdbx_seq_one_letter_code
_entity_poly.pdbx_strand_id
1 'polypeptide(L)' 'MNVQDAPAEPAAFGRWVLEQTERGGFLGALAKAAKADRGFPKDGDPEAVRKRLSAQGADPDMHEALDDAELDWAAL' A
#
# COMPACT_ATOMS: atom_id res chain seq x y z
N MET A 1 21.26 -10.18 23.38
CA MET A 1 21.21 -10.20 21.91
C MET A 1 19.76 -10.13 21.50
N ASN A 2 19.31 -9.03 20.91
CA ASN A 2 18.12 -9.07 20.06
C ASN A 2 18.57 -8.62 18.68
N VAL A 3 19.05 -9.60 17.93
CA VAL A 3 19.35 -9.46 16.52
C VAL A 3 18.01 -9.37 15.79
N GLN A 4 17.77 -8.26 15.11
CA GLN A 4 17.18 -8.18 13.77
C GLN A 4 17.10 -6.72 13.35
N ASP A 5 18.28 -6.13 13.19
CA ASP A 5 18.52 -5.23 12.08
C ASP A 5 18.77 -6.17 10.89
N ALA A 6 17.69 -6.55 10.19
CA ALA A 6 17.82 -7.18 8.88
C ALA A 6 17.72 -6.03 7.87
N PRO A 7 18.56 -5.97 6.82
CA PRO A 7 18.35 -5.03 5.74
C PRO A 7 17.01 -5.43 5.13
N ALA A 8 15.96 -4.65 5.38
CA ALA A 8 14.64 -4.99 4.94
C ALA A 8 14.69 -5.12 3.42
N GLU A 9 14.59 -6.34 2.90
CA GLU A 9 14.15 -6.56 1.54
C GLU A 9 12.93 -5.65 1.34
N PRO A 10 12.82 -4.92 0.21
CA PRO A 10 11.77 -3.92 0.04
C PRO A 10 10.45 -4.57 0.42
N ALA A 11 9.83 -4.06 1.49
CA ALA A 11 8.65 -4.68 2.06
C ALA A 11 7.62 -4.81 0.94
N ALA A 12 6.91 -5.96 0.89
CA ALA A 12 5.85 -6.19 -0.09
C ALA A 12 4.99 -4.92 -0.20
N PHE A 13 4.65 -4.52 -1.42
CA PHE A 13 3.99 -3.26 -1.69
C PHE A 13 2.77 -3.02 -0.78
N GLY A 14 1.95 -4.05 -0.55
CA GLY A 14 0.83 -3.98 0.38
C GLY A 14 1.23 -3.60 1.83
N ARG A 15 2.32 -4.13 2.37
CA ARG A 15 2.81 -3.76 3.70
C ARG A 15 3.30 -2.33 3.71
N TRP A 16 4.02 -1.93 2.68
CA TRP A 16 4.49 -0.56 2.55
C TRP A 16 3.31 0.45 2.50
N VAL A 17 2.24 0.15 1.74
CA VAL A 17 1.03 1.00 1.70
C VAL A 17 0.42 1.16 3.09
N LEU A 18 0.37 0.10 3.90
CA LEU A 18 -0.18 0.16 5.26
C LEU A 18 0.63 1.05 6.21
N GLU A 19 1.89 1.31 5.92
CA GLU A 19 2.73 2.22 6.69
C GLU A 19 2.45 3.69 6.34
N GLN A 20 1.85 3.98 5.18
CA GLN A 20 1.62 5.36 4.72
C GLN A 20 0.42 6.05 5.38
N THR A 21 -0.18 5.48 6.44
CA THR A 21 -1.36 6.05 7.10
C THR A 21 -1.17 7.45 7.69
N GLU A 22 0.09 7.84 7.97
CA GLU A 22 0.42 9.17 8.48
C GLU A 22 0.66 10.20 7.37
N ARG A 23 0.74 9.76 6.09
CA ARG A 23 0.83 10.69 4.97
C ARG A 23 -0.47 11.47 4.80
N GLY A 24 -0.34 12.69 4.27
CA GLY A 24 -1.46 13.47 3.79
C GLY A 24 -1.90 13.06 2.38
N GLY A 25 -2.96 13.68 1.88
CA GLY A 25 -3.44 13.48 0.52
C GLY A 25 -4.05 12.11 0.26
N PHE A 26 -4.14 11.74 -1.03
CA PHE A 26 -4.82 10.52 -1.45
C PHE A 26 -4.06 9.25 -1.05
N LEU A 27 -2.72 9.25 -1.01
CA LEU A 27 -1.94 8.10 -0.53
C LEU A 27 -2.23 7.77 0.94
N GLY A 28 -2.33 8.78 1.80
CA GLY A 28 -2.74 8.57 3.21
C GLY A 28 -4.18 8.07 3.34
N ALA A 29 -5.08 8.53 2.47
CA ALA A 29 -6.45 8.06 2.42
C ALA A 29 -6.54 6.60 1.95
N LEU A 30 -5.77 6.23 0.91
CA LEU A 30 -5.60 4.87 0.41
C LEU A 30 -5.09 3.95 1.52
N ALA A 31 -4.03 4.36 2.23
CA ALA A 31 -3.46 3.58 3.33
C ALA A 31 -4.45 3.36 4.48
N LYS A 32 -5.25 4.37 4.83
CA LYS A 32 -6.31 4.24 5.84
C LYS A 32 -7.43 3.30 5.38
N ALA A 33 -7.84 3.39 4.13
CA ALA A 33 -8.82 2.48 3.55
C ALA A 33 -8.30 1.03 3.53
N ALA A 34 -7.06 0.82 3.08
CA ALA A 34 -6.36 -0.47 3.11
C ALA A 34 -6.31 -1.07 4.51
N LYS A 35 -6.01 -0.26 5.53
CA LYS A 35 -5.97 -0.70 6.93
C LYS A 35 -7.34 -1.13 7.47
N ALA A 36 -8.42 -0.49 7.02
CA ALA A 36 -9.79 -0.86 7.38
C ALA A 36 -10.27 -2.13 6.64
N ASP A 37 -9.67 -2.45 5.50
CA ASP A 37 -10.01 -3.62 4.71
C ASP A 37 -9.33 -4.91 5.22
N ARG A 38 -10.12 -5.81 5.81
CA ARG A 38 -9.64 -7.11 6.29
C ARG A 38 -9.15 -8.04 5.19
N GLY A 39 -9.62 -7.85 3.96
CA GLY A 39 -9.20 -8.62 2.78
C GLY A 39 -8.05 -7.98 2.01
N PHE A 40 -7.45 -6.91 2.55
CA PHE A 40 -6.35 -6.22 1.90
C PHE A 40 -5.13 -7.15 1.75
N PRO A 41 -4.54 -7.25 0.55
CA PRO A 41 -3.41 -8.15 0.29
C PRO A 41 -2.12 -7.55 0.84
N LYS A 42 -1.86 -7.76 2.14
CA LYS A 42 -0.68 -7.21 2.84
C LYS A 42 0.64 -7.65 2.22
N ASP A 43 0.71 -8.90 1.79
CA ASP A 43 1.87 -9.48 1.10
C ASP A 43 1.74 -9.39 -0.43
N GLY A 44 0.78 -8.61 -0.92
CA GLY A 44 0.51 -8.44 -2.33
C GLY A 44 1.43 -7.44 -3.01
N ASP A 45 1.55 -7.61 -4.32
CA ASP A 45 2.14 -6.66 -5.26
C ASP A 45 1.13 -5.55 -5.61
N PRO A 46 1.54 -4.51 -6.38
CA PRO A 46 0.64 -3.44 -6.81
C PRO A 46 -0.60 -3.95 -7.55
N GLU A 47 -0.46 -4.99 -8.38
CA GLU A 47 -1.59 -5.56 -9.13
C GLU A 47 -2.64 -6.20 -8.20
N ALA A 48 -2.21 -6.95 -7.17
CA ALA A 48 -3.11 -7.54 -6.18
C ALA A 48 -3.89 -6.45 -5.42
N VAL A 49 -3.21 -5.36 -5.03
CA VAL A 49 -3.86 -4.21 -4.39
C VAL A 49 -4.84 -3.54 -5.35
N ARG A 50 -4.44 -3.31 -6.62
CA ARG A 50 -5.29 -2.72 -7.65
C ARG A 50 -6.57 -3.51 -7.87
N LYS A 51 -6.42 -4.83 -8.01
CA LYS A 51 -7.55 -5.76 -8.16
C LYS A 51 -8.49 -5.71 -6.96
N ARG A 52 -7.94 -5.62 -5.74
CA ARG A 52 -8.75 -5.46 -4.52
C ARG A 52 -9.53 -4.14 -4.53
N LEU A 53 -8.88 -3.05 -4.92
CA LEU A 53 -9.46 -1.71 -5.03
C LEU A 53 -10.60 -1.67 -6.06
N SER A 54 -10.38 -2.22 -7.27
CA SER A 54 -11.41 -2.33 -8.30
C SER A 54 -12.58 -3.21 -7.87
N ALA A 55 -12.32 -4.31 -7.16
CA ALA A 55 -13.37 -5.19 -6.64
C ALA A 55 -14.25 -4.50 -5.57
N GLN A 56 -13.75 -3.44 -4.92
CA GLN A 56 -14.51 -2.63 -3.97
C GLN A 56 -15.25 -1.46 -4.62
N GLY A 57 -15.07 -1.25 -5.94
CA GLY A 57 -15.63 -0.09 -6.63
C GLY A 57 -15.01 1.22 -6.17
N ALA A 58 -13.70 1.23 -5.90
CA ALA A 58 -12.99 2.45 -5.55
C ALA A 58 -13.03 3.48 -6.68
N ASP A 59 -13.07 4.75 -6.30
CA ASP A 59 -13.11 5.87 -7.23
C ASP A 59 -11.79 6.01 -8.02
N PRO A 60 -11.81 6.67 -9.20
CA PRO A 60 -10.61 6.89 -10.01
C PRO A 60 -9.45 7.54 -9.24
N ASP A 61 -9.74 8.47 -8.33
CA ASP A 61 -8.73 9.15 -7.51
C ASP A 61 -7.94 8.18 -6.61
N MET A 62 -8.59 7.10 -6.14
CA MET A 62 -7.93 6.05 -5.36
C MET A 62 -7.04 5.16 -6.23
N HIS A 63 -7.41 4.99 -7.50
CA HIS A 63 -6.57 4.30 -8.48
C HIS A 63 -5.35 5.14 -8.88
N GLU A 64 -5.51 6.46 -9.02
CA GLU A 64 -4.37 7.37 -9.25
C GLU A 64 -3.43 7.38 -8.04
N ALA A 65 -3.99 7.44 -6.82
CA ALA A 65 -3.20 7.35 -5.59
C ALA A 65 -2.41 6.04 -5.47
N LEU A 66 -2.93 4.94 -6.03
CA LEU A 66 -2.24 3.65 -6.09
C LEU A 66 -1.09 3.68 -7.10
N ASP A 67 -1.31 4.29 -8.26
CA ASP A 67 -0.26 4.42 -9.28
C ASP A 67 0.89 5.31 -8.76
N ASP A 68 0.58 6.41 -8.06
CA ASP A 68 1.58 7.24 -7.37
C ASP A 68 2.31 6.46 -6.26
N ALA A 69 1.58 5.66 -5.49
CA ALA A 69 2.14 4.80 -4.46
C ALA A 69 3.15 3.80 -5.04
N GLU A 70 2.85 3.22 -6.21
CA GLU A 70 3.72 2.29 -6.92
C GLU A 70 5.03 2.95 -7.36
N LEU A 71 4.96 4.19 -7.88
CA LEU A 71 6.15 4.97 -8.24
C LEU A 71 7.02 5.30 -7.03
N ASP A 72 6.41 5.74 -5.92
CA ASP A 72 7.12 6.04 -4.68
C ASP A 72 7.82 4.79 -4.12
N TRP A 73 7.14 3.65 -4.15
CA TRP A 73 7.69 2.38 -3.68
C TRP A 73 8.81 1.86 -4.57
N ALA A 74 8.67 1.98 -5.89
CA ALA A 74 9.71 1.60 -6.84
C ALA A 74 10.98 2.48 -6.74
N ALA A 75 10.90 3.63 -6.07
CA ALA A 75 12.00 4.55 -5.84
C ALA A 75 12.74 4.34 -4.50
N LEU A 76 12.29 3.39 -3.66
CA LEU A 76 12.94 3.02 -2.38
C LEU A 76 14.18 2.14 -2.59
#